data_AF-A0A1W9VU39-F1
#
_entry.id   AF-A0A1W9VU39-F1
#
_cell.length_a   1.000
_cell.length_b   1.000
_cell.length_c   1.000
_cell.angle_alpha   90.00
_cell.angle_beta   90.00
_cell.angle_gamma   90.00
#
_symmetry.space_group_name_H-M   'P 1'
#
loop_
_entity.id
_entity.type
_entity.pdbx_description
1 polymer ?
#
loop_
_entity_poly.entity_id
_entity_poly.type
_entity_poly.pdbx_seq_one_letter_code
_entity_poly.pdbx_strand_id
1 'polypeptide(L)'
;MKIRVSLLVLVLVLLSSLHGISDEAGTTGFNSLKIMYSARSNSMAGAFTSLDDDIDGVFFNPASIAKYGNKRELSTTFMNYFEGYSGGSLVYQLKKSEKGNFAFFTQYLTSGDITRTKESDNGGYYEDGTFNSTDMLVGLTYAHYFNKEVSLGFNAKYLNESIDGNNASALALDVGLLHRPQNDRIRVGASIKNLGTQLTYFSDSEYDETLPLTYSGGISYRFDLKNGNSESDFKPTMLVSLDITLPKGSDFIGLVGTELKVHEQFFLRFGYKTNSSDWKTGGDFEGLSGLSTGVGFIRKSLKIDYSINSYGDLGFVNQVSLKYLF
;
A
#
# COMPACT_ATOMS: atom_id res chain seq x y z
N MET A 1 3.18 -18.91 -26.43
CA MET A 1 3.32 -19.16 -24.99
C MET A 1 4.76 -18.99 -24.52
N LYS A 2 5.74 -19.68 -25.13
CA LYS A 2 7.18 -19.59 -24.78
C LYS A 2 7.76 -18.16 -24.74
N ILE A 3 7.46 -17.31 -25.73
CA ILE A 3 7.97 -15.92 -25.79
C ILE A 3 7.44 -15.06 -24.63
N ARG A 4 6.19 -15.25 -24.20
CA ARG A 4 5.59 -14.45 -23.11
C ARG A 4 6.15 -14.84 -21.73
N VAL A 5 6.39 -16.13 -21.52
CA VAL A 5 7.04 -16.63 -20.30
C VAL A 5 8.51 -16.16 -20.25
N SER A 6 9.21 -16.20 -21.39
CA SER A 6 10.60 -15.71 -21.46
C SER A 6 10.73 -14.21 -21.16
N LEU A 7 9.75 -13.40 -21.57
CA LEU A 7 9.74 -11.96 -21.29
C LEU A 7 9.47 -11.66 -19.81
N LEU A 8 8.55 -12.40 -19.18
CA LEU A 8 8.26 -12.29 -17.75
C LEU A 8 9.50 -12.64 -16.92
N VAL A 9 10.17 -13.74 -17.26
CA VAL A 9 11.41 -14.19 -16.60
C VAL A 9 12.52 -13.16 -16.79
N LEU A 10 12.68 -12.59 -18.00
CA LEU A 10 13.67 -11.55 -18.25
C LEU A 10 13.42 -10.28 -17.43
N VAL A 11 12.16 -9.85 -17.28
CA VAL A 11 11.79 -8.69 -16.45
C VAL A 11 12.10 -8.98 -14.97
N LEU A 12 11.77 -10.17 -14.46
CA LEU A 12 12.09 -10.59 -13.10
C LEU A 12 13.61 -10.61 -12.85
N VAL A 13 14.41 -11.09 -13.80
CA VAL A 13 15.88 -11.12 -13.70
C VAL A 13 16.47 -9.71 -13.70
N LEU A 14 16.03 -8.82 -14.58
CA LEU A 14 16.54 -7.44 -14.66
C LEU A 14 16.24 -6.61 -13.40
N LEU A 15 15.14 -6.90 -12.71
CA LEU A 15 14.76 -6.23 -11.45
C LEU A 15 15.56 -6.75 -10.24
N SER A 16 16.09 -7.98 -10.29
CA SER A 16 16.91 -8.54 -9.20
C SER A 16 18.33 -7.97 -9.13
N SER A 17 18.81 -7.29 -10.17
CA SER A 17 20.16 -6.72 -10.25
C SER A 17 20.27 -5.26 -9.76
N LEU A 18 19.19 -4.68 -9.25
CA LEU A 18 19.11 -3.29 -8.85
C LEU A 18 19.58 -3.13 -7.39
N HIS A 19 20.81 -2.66 -7.19
CA HIS A 19 21.39 -2.35 -5.88
C HIS A 19 21.75 -0.86 -5.83
N GLY A 20 21.17 -0.15 -4.88
CA GLY A 20 21.60 1.16 -4.40
C GLY A 20 21.44 1.15 -2.89
N ILE A 21 22.32 1.86 -2.18
CA ILE A 21 22.08 2.24 -0.78
C ILE A 21 22.14 3.76 -0.77
N SER A 22 21.05 4.42 -0.40
CA SER A 22 21.01 5.87 -0.25
C SER A 22 21.70 6.28 1.04
N ASP A 23 22.63 7.25 0.97
CA ASP A 23 23.30 7.84 2.15
C ASP A 23 22.32 8.55 3.11
N GLU A 24 21.09 8.81 2.68
CA GLU A 24 20.03 9.43 3.49
C GLU A 24 19.04 8.40 4.07
N ALA A 25 19.33 7.10 3.97
CA ALA A 25 18.47 6.03 4.49
C ALA A 25 18.12 6.24 5.97
N GLY A 26 16.82 6.22 6.29
CA GLY A 26 16.33 6.29 7.68
C GLY A 26 16.27 7.69 8.30
N THR A 27 16.43 8.76 7.51
CA THR A 27 16.42 10.15 8.01
C THR A 27 15.02 10.77 8.13
N THR A 28 13.97 10.06 7.74
CA THR A 28 12.58 10.57 7.75
C THR A 28 11.81 10.12 9.00
N GLY A 29 11.01 11.01 9.59
CA GLY A 29 10.00 10.64 10.60
C GLY A 29 8.68 10.19 9.98
N PHE A 30 7.64 10.07 10.80
CA PHE A 30 6.29 9.65 10.39
C PHE A 30 6.27 8.37 9.52
N ASN A 31 7.03 7.35 9.94
CA ASN A 31 7.26 6.14 9.13
C ASN A 31 5.99 5.29 8.93
N SER A 32 4.95 5.52 9.72
CA SER A 32 3.60 4.96 9.52
C SER A 32 3.05 5.20 8.11
N LEU A 33 3.45 6.31 7.47
CA LEU A 33 3.10 6.66 6.08
C LEU A 33 3.61 5.68 5.02
N LYS A 34 4.61 4.85 5.35
CA LYS A 34 5.17 3.85 4.43
C LYS A 34 4.41 2.52 4.50
N ILE A 35 3.52 2.35 5.48
CA ILE A 35 2.78 1.11 5.71
C ILE A 35 1.54 1.05 4.80
N MET A 36 1.30 -0.13 4.23
CA MET A 36 0.16 -0.37 3.33
C MET A 36 -0.99 -1.04 4.08
N TYR A 37 -2.19 -0.48 3.97
CA TYR A 37 -3.40 -0.99 4.62
C TYR A 37 -4.47 -1.39 3.60
N SER A 38 -4.15 -2.37 2.75
CA SER A 38 -5.08 -3.01 1.83
C SER A 38 -4.55 -4.39 1.45
N ALA A 39 -5.32 -5.44 1.75
CA ALA A 39 -4.91 -6.81 1.48
C ALA A 39 -4.71 -7.04 -0.03
N ARG A 40 -5.58 -6.48 -0.89
CA ARG A 40 -5.43 -6.60 -2.34
C ARG A 40 -4.13 -5.96 -2.84
N SER A 41 -3.82 -4.74 -2.40
CA SER A 41 -2.61 -4.05 -2.83
C SER A 41 -1.36 -4.72 -2.29
N ASN A 42 -1.39 -5.13 -1.01
CA ASN A 42 -0.25 -5.78 -0.38
C ASN A 42 0.04 -7.13 -1.05
N SER A 43 -0.98 -7.90 -1.44
CA SER A 43 -0.83 -9.15 -2.23
C SER A 43 -0.13 -8.94 -3.59
N MET A 44 -0.15 -7.73 -4.12
CA MET A 44 0.52 -7.32 -5.36
C MET A 44 1.77 -6.47 -5.07
N ALA A 45 2.35 -6.62 -3.88
CA ALA A 45 3.53 -5.91 -3.38
C ALA A 45 3.41 -4.38 -3.34
N GLY A 46 2.21 -3.82 -3.51
CA GLY A 46 1.98 -2.38 -3.58
C GLY A 46 2.03 -1.79 -4.99
N ALA A 47 2.16 -2.60 -6.05
CA ALA A 47 2.11 -2.15 -7.44
C ALA A 47 0.67 -1.73 -7.84
N PHE A 48 0.27 -0.55 -7.39
CA PHE A 48 -1.11 -0.07 -7.38
C PHE A 48 -1.28 1.36 -7.92
N THR A 49 -0.19 2.09 -8.19
CA THR A 49 -0.21 3.49 -8.63
C THR A 49 -0.98 3.69 -9.93
N SER A 50 -0.99 2.69 -10.82
CA SER A 50 -1.71 2.74 -12.11
C SER A 50 -3.15 2.21 -12.04
N LEU A 51 -3.58 1.62 -10.94
CA LEU A 51 -4.88 0.94 -10.86
C LEU A 51 -6.00 1.92 -10.50
N ASP A 52 -7.18 1.72 -11.10
CA ASP A 52 -8.35 2.58 -10.94
C ASP A 52 -9.65 1.80 -10.67
N ASP A 53 -9.52 0.54 -10.26
CA ASP A 53 -10.63 -0.38 -9.99
C ASP A 53 -10.72 -0.78 -8.50
N ASP A 54 -10.19 0.07 -7.62
CA ASP A 54 -10.29 -0.10 -6.17
C ASP A 54 -10.42 1.24 -5.42
N ILE A 55 -11.24 1.27 -4.37
CA ILE A 55 -11.34 2.45 -3.51
C ILE A 55 -10.09 2.65 -2.64
N ASP A 56 -9.38 1.57 -2.29
CA ASP A 56 -8.11 1.66 -1.54
C ASP A 56 -6.99 2.35 -2.34
N GLY A 57 -7.22 2.59 -3.64
CA GLY A 57 -6.32 3.34 -4.50
C GLY A 57 -6.01 4.75 -3.97
N VAL A 58 -6.84 5.33 -3.09
CA VAL A 58 -6.57 6.62 -2.41
C VAL A 58 -5.21 6.66 -1.71
N PHE A 59 -4.70 5.52 -1.22
CA PHE A 59 -3.42 5.43 -0.52
C PHE A 59 -2.22 5.43 -1.48
N PHE A 60 -2.43 5.09 -2.75
CA PHE A 60 -1.37 4.90 -3.74
C PHE A 60 -1.34 6.01 -4.78
N ASN A 61 -2.52 6.34 -5.31
CA ASN A 61 -2.73 7.39 -6.29
C ASN A 61 -4.16 7.94 -6.12
N PRO A 62 -4.38 9.16 -5.60
CA PRO A 62 -5.71 9.70 -5.39
C PRO A 62 -6.54 9.85 -6.68
N ALA A 63 -5.91 9.90 -7.87
CA ALA A 63 -6.63 9.95 -9.14
C ALA A 63 -7.35 8.64 -9.50
N SER A 64 -6.98 7.52 -8.86
CA SER A 64 -7.57 6.19 -9.06
C SER A 64 -9.09 6.21 -8.86
N ILE A 65 -9.58 6.96 -7.88
CA ILE A 65 -11.01 6.98 -7.57
C ILE A 65 -11.84 7.89 -8.48
N ALA A 66 -11.24 8.67 -9.38
CA ALA A 66 -11.96 9.67 -10.19
C ALA A 66 -13.13 9.09 -11.00
N LYS A 67 -12.98 7.86 -11.48
CA LYS A 67 -14.01 7.10 -12.22
C LYS A 67 -14.46 5.82 -11.50
N TYR A 68 -14.11 5.68 -10.24
CA TYR A 68 -14.37 4.46 -9.49
C TYR A 68 -15.85 4.32 -9.14
N GLY A 69 -16.42 3.18 -9.54
CA GLY A 69 -17.73 2.69 -9.11
C GLY A 69 -18.94 3.50 -9.58
N ASN A 70 -20.08 2.81 -9.70
CA ASN A 70 -21.41 3.45 -9.82
C ASN A 70 -22.15 3.55 -8.50
N LYS A 71 -21.63 2.90 -7.47
CA LYS A 71 -22.22 2.71 -6.16
C LYS A 71 -21.21 3.14 -5.10
N ARG A 72 -21.71 3.54 -3.93
CA ARG A 72 -20.82 3.84 -2.79
C ARG A 72 -20.17 2.56 -2.33
N GLU A 73 -18.91 2.65 -1.93
CA GLU A 73 -18.18 1.54 -1.34
C GLU A 73 -17.59 1.97 0.01
N LEU A 74 -17.63 1.04 0.96
CA LEU A 74 -16.87 1.09 2.20
C LEU A 74 -15.82 -0.02 2.13
N SER A 75 -14.56 0.31 2.37
CA SER A 75 -13.45 -0.62 2.54
C SER A 75 -12.90 -0.50 3.94
N THR A 76 -12.58 -1.62 4.57
CA THR A 76 -11.81 -1.65 5.80
C THR A 76 -10.79 -2.78 5.76
N THR A 77 -9.63 -2.54 6.35
CA THR A 77 -8.55 -3.52 6.45
C THR A 77 -8.12 -3.65 7.90
N PHE A 78 -7.90 -4.88 8.34
CA PHE A 78 -7.15 -5.19 9.56
C PHE A 78 -5.82 -5.83 9.19
N MET A 79 -4.77 -5.43 9.90
CA MET A 79 -3.41 -5.92 9.74
C MET A 79 -2.86 -6.40 11.09
N ASN A 80 -2.37 -7.63 11.10
CA ASN A 80 -1.50 -8.12 12.17
C ASN A 80 -0.04 -7.88 11.74
N TYR A 81 0.68 -7.04 12.48
CA TYR A 81 2.01 -6.57 12.15
C TYR A 81 3.06 -7.13 13.11
N PHE A 82 4.33 -6.75 12.95
CA PHE A 82 5.45 -7.30 13.72
C PHE A 82 5.39 -6.91 15.20
N GLU A 83 5.99 -7.75 16.06
CA GLU A 83 6.25 -7.41 17.47
C GLU A 83 5.03 -6.91 18.25
N GLY A 84 3.86 -7.54 18.02
CA GLY A 84 2.61 -7.19 18.71
C GLY A 84 1.89 -5.97 18.15
N TYR A 85 2.46 -5.27 17.17
CA TYR A 85 1.76 -4.17 16.51
C TYR A 85 0.57 -4.68 15.70
N SER A 86 -0.51 -3.91 15.74
CA SER A 86 -1.67 -4.12 14.88
C SER A 86 -2.16 -2.80 14.32
N GLY A 87 -2.83 -2.85 13.19
CA GLY A 87 -3.31 -1.64 12.54
C GLY A 87 -4.43 -1.91 11.56
N GLY A 88 -4.91 -0.86 10.94
CA GLY A 88 -5.98 -0.98 9.99
C GLY A 88 -6.28 0.29 9.23
N SER A 89 -7.21 0.17 8.30
CA SER A 89 -7.71 1.29 7.54
C SER A 89 -9.21 1.24 7.38
N LEU A 90 -9.78 2.40 7.07
CA LEU A 90 -11.13 2.55 6.57
C LEU A 90 -11.10 3.55 5.43
N VAL A 91 -11.79 3.24 4.34
CA VAL A 91 -12.03 4.13 3.20
C VAL A 91 -13.51 4.13 2.87
N TYR A 92 -14.12 5.31 2.80
CA TYR A 92 -15.54 5.45 2.50
C TYR A 92 -15.76 6.45 1.38
N GLN A 93 -16.51 6.04 0.35
CA GLN A 93 -16.88 6.90 -0.76
C GLN A 93 -18.02 7.84 -0.33
N LEU A 94 -17.69 9.12 -0.12
CA LEU A 94 -18.63 10.13 0.39
C LEU A 94 -19.68 10.50 -0.66
N LYS A 95 -19.23 10.91 -1.84
CA LYS A 95 -20.08 11.44 -2.89
C LYS A 95 -19.51 11.11 -4.26
N LYS A 96 -20.42 10.68 -5.13
CA LYS A 96 -20.20 10.64 -6.57
C LYS A 96 -20.74 11.92 -7.18
N SER A 97 -19.90 12.62 -7.93
CA SER A 97 -20.28 13.70 -8.84
C SER A 97 -20.21 13.17 -10.26
N GLU A 98 -20.83 13.87 -11.22
CA GLU A 98 -20.70 13.51 -12.63
C GLU A 98 -19.24 13.51 -13.07
N LYS A 99 -18.42 14.44 -12.58
CA LYS A 99 -17.03 14.63 -13.05
C LYS A 99 -15.94 14.19 -12.07
N GLY A 100 -16.30 13.55 -10.96
CA GLY A 100 -15.32 13.21 -9.93
C GLY A 100 -15.94 12.60 -8.68
N ASN A 101 -15.07 12.18 -7.76
CA ASN A 101 -15.45 11.47 -6.56
C ASN A 101 -14.75 12.05 -5.33
N PHE A 102 -15.43 11.95 -4.19
CA PHE A 102 -14.87 12.25 -2.88
C PHE A 102 -14.79 10.98 -2.05
N ALA A 103 -13.71 10.83 -1.29
CA ALA A 103 -13.57 9.78 -0.29
C ALA A 103 -13.05 10.35 1.03
N PHE A 104 -13.46 9.72 2.11
CA PHE A 104 -12.84 9.85 3.42
C PHE A 104 -12.00 8.60 3.67
N PHE A 105 -10.84 8.76 4.30
CA PHE A 105 -10.04 7.63 4.73
C PHE A 105 -9.36 7.88 6.06
N THR A 106 -9.06 6.80 6.77
CA THR A 106 -8.25 6.83 7.98
C THR A 106 -7.43 5.56 8.10
N GLN A 107 -6.29 5.67 8.78
CA GLN A 107 -5.41 4.55 9.11
C GLN A 107 -5.04 4.67 10.59
N TYR A 108 -4.78 3.54 11.21
CA TYR A 108 -4.19 3.49 12.55
C TYR A 108 -3.17 2.38 12.66
N LEU A 109 -2.20 2.58 13.53
CA LEU A 109 -1.23 1.57 13.97
C LEU A 109 -1.08 1.70 15.48
N THR A 110 -1.00 0.58 16.19
CA THR A 110 -0.78 0.59 17.64
C THR A 110 0.08 -0.58 18.05
N SER A 111 0.96 -0.37 19.03
CA SER A 111 1.77 -1.42 19.66
C SER A 111 0.97 -2.28 20.64
N GLY A 112 -0.21 -1.81 21.08
CA GLY A 112 -0.77 -2.25 22.36
C GLY A 112 0.11 -1.79 23.53
N ASP A 113 -0.12 -2.37 24.71
CA ASP A 113 0.67 -2.04 25.90
C ASP A 113 2.04 -2.74 25.87
N ILE A 114 3.09 -1.95 26.00
CA ILE A 114 4.49 -2.39 26.13
C ILE A 114 4.90 -2.24 27.59
N THR A 115 5.46 -3.29 28.18
CA THR A 115 6.00 -3.26 29.54
C THR A 115 7.24 -2.37 29.61
N ARG A 116 7.23 -1.38 30.49
CA ARG A 116 8.40 -0.55 30.79
C ARG A 116 9.33 -1.31 31.71
N THR A 117 10.61 -1.37 31.37
CA THR A 117 11.64 -1.99 32.20
C THR A 117 12.69 -0.96 32.60
N LYS A 118 13.00 -0.87 33.89
CA LYS A 118 14.06 0.00 34.44
C LYS A 118 15.15 -0.83 35.09
N GLU A 119 16.38 -0.33 34.98
CA GLU A 119 17.52 -0.88 35.73
C GLU A 119 17.40 -0.50 37.21
N SER A 120 17.64 -1.46 38.08
CA SER A 120 17.70 -1.31 39.53
C SER A 120 19.13 -1.03 39.98
N ASP A 121 19.30 -0.35 41.12
CA ASP A 121 20.59 -0.03 41.72
C ASP A 121 21.48 -1.26 41.98
N ASN A 122 20.90 -2.47 42.03
CA ASN A 122 21.62 -3.73 42.21
C ASN A 122 22.00 -4.44 40.90
N GLY A 123 21.81 -3.80 39.75
CA GLY A 123 22.09 -4.35 38.41
C GLY A 123 21.02 -5.32 37.89
N GLY A 124 19.89 -5.47 38.60
CA GLY A 124 18.70 -6.17 38.12
C GLY A 124 17.78 -5.26 37.30
N TYR A 125 16.71 -5.84 36.74
CA TYR A 125 15.65 -5.09 36.06
C TYR A 125 14.33 -5.24 36.80
N TYR A 126 13.50 -4.18 36.81
CA TYR A 126 12.14 -4.23 37.34
C TYR A 126 11.15 -3.56 36.38
N GLU A 127 9.89 -4.01 36.44
CA GLU A 127 8.79 -3.44 35.64
C GLU A 127 8.30 -2.12 36.25
N ASP A 128 8.09 -1.10 35.41
CA ASP A 128 7.66 0.25 35.80
C ASP A 128 6.41 0.68 35.01
N GLY A 129 5.37 -0.13 35.12
CA GLY A 129 4.12 0.06 34.39
C GLY A 129 4.26 -0.21 32.89
N THR A 130 3.36 0.39 32.11
CA THR A 130 3.31 0.22 30.65
C THR A 130 3.39 1.56 29.94
N PHE A 131 3.70 1.51 28.65
CA PHE A 131 3.52 2.60 27.70
C PHE A 131 3.04 2.02 26.38
N ASN A 132 2.62 2.87 25.46
CA ASN A 132 2.24 2.43 24.12
C ASN A 132 2.75 3.41 23.07
N SER A 133 2.66 2.97 21.82
CA SER A 133 2.87 3.75 20.62
C SER A 133 1.62 3.64 19.75
N THR A 134 1.11 4.78 19.29
CA THR A 134 -0.07 4.85 18.43
C THR A 134 0.11 5.88 17.35
N ASP A 135 -0.16 5.48 16.11
CA ASP A 135 -0.17 6.35 14.95
C ASP A 135 -1.59 6.42 14.40
N MET A 136 -2.05 7.62 14.08
CA MET A 136 -3.34 7.87 13.45
C MET A 136 -3.17 8.79 12.27
N LEU A 137 -3.82 8.43 11.16
CA LEU A 137 -3.93 9.26 9.97
C LEU A 137 -5.39 9.44 9.62
N VAL A 138 -5.78 10.68 9.33
CA VAL A 138 -7.09 11.01 8.76
C VAL A 138 -6.90 11.78 7.47
N GLY A 139 -7.69 11.48 6.46
CA GLY A 139 -7.60 12.16 5.18
C GLY A 139 -8.89 12.23 4.38
N LEU A 140 -8.87 13.18 3.45
CA LEU A 140 -9.93 13.40 2.46
C LEU A 140 -9.32 13.36 1.06
N THR A 141 -9.98 12.64 0.16
CA THR A 141 -9.62 12.59 -1.25
C THR A 141 -10.64 13.36 -2.07
N TYR A 142 -10.15 14.14 -3.03
CA TYR A 142 -10.93 14.62 -4.16
C TYR A 142 -10.26 14.20 -5.46
N ALA A 143 -11.00 13.52 -6.33
CA ALA A 143 -10.52 13.06 -7.62
C ALA A 143 -11.44 13.53 -8.75
N HIS A 144 -10.85 14.04 -9.82
CA HIS A 144 -11.56 14.65 -10.94
C HIS A 144 -11.01 14.10 -12.27
N TYR A 145 -11.91 13.80 -13.22
CA TYR A 145 -11.49 13.45 -14.57
C TYR A 145 -11.76 14.60 -15.54
N PHE A 146 -10.71 15.11 -16.19
CA PHE A 146 -10.80 16.24 -17.11
C PHE A 146 -11.42 15.83 -18.44
N ASN A 147 -11.06 14.63 -18.90
CA ASN A 147 -11.58 14.03 -20.10
C ASN A 147 -11.70 12.51 -19.90
N LYS A 148 -11.98 11.76 -20.96
CA LYS A 148 -12.15 10.31 -20.84
C LYS A 148 -10.86 9.58 -20.46
N GLU A 149 -9.72 10.18 -20.73
CA GLU A 149 -8.40 9.56 -20.68
C GLU A 149 -7.62 9.98 -19.43
N VAL A 150 -7.75 11.22 -18.95
CA VAL A 150 -6.91 11.77 -17.87
C VAL A 150 -7.74 12.12 -16.64
N SER A 151 -7.23 11.71 -15.48
CA SER A 151 -7.73 12.07 -14.17
C SER A 151 -6.63 12.64 -13.29
N LEU A 152 -7.00 13.60 -12.44
CA LEU A 152 -6.17 14.05 -11.33
C LEU A 152 -6.87 13.72 -10.01
N GLY A 153 -6.09 13.62 -8.95
CA GLY A 153 -6.60 13.50 -7.61
C GLY A 153 -5.70 14.17 -6.60
N PHE A 154 -6.29 14.53 -5.48
CA PHE A 154 -5.65 15.21 -4.37
C PHE A 154 -6.07 14.56 -3.06
N ASN A 155 -5.13 14.33 -2.16
CA ASN A 155 -5.42 14.03 -0.76
C ASN A 155 -4.99 15.20 0.11
N ALA A 156 -5.77 15.48 1.15
CA ALA A 156 -5.33 16.23 2.32
C ALA A 156 -5.31 15.30 3.53
N LYS A 157 -4.21 15.29 4.28
CA LYS A 157 -3.97 14.36 5.39
C LYS A 157 -3.52 15.10 6.63
N TYR A 158 -4.04 14.67 7.77
CA TYR A 158 -3.56 15.01 9.10
C TYR A 158 -3.06 13.74 9.78
N LEU A 159 -1.89 13.84 10.38
CA LEU A 159 -1.21 12.75 11.07
C LEU A 159 -0.99 13.12 12.52
N ASN A 160 -1.11 12.13 13.39
CA ASN A 160 -0.70 12.22 14.78
C ASN A 160 -0.04 10.91 15.20
N GLU A 161 1.17 11.01 15.72
CA GLU A 161 1.92 9.89 16.29
C GLU A 161 2.11 10.17 17.78
N SER A 162 1.96 9.12 18.60
CA SER A 162 2.11 9.15 20.04
C SER A 162 3.06 8.05 20.47
N ILE A 163 4.00 8.36 21.35
CA ILE A 163 4.82 7.36 22.02
C ILE A 163 5.07 7.80 23.45
N ASP A 164 4.75 6.92 24.38
CA ASP A 164 4.91 7.16 25.82
C ASP A 164 4.35 8.52 26.30
N GLY A 165 3.16 8.87 25.82
CA GLY A 165 2.46 10.11 26.18
C GLY A 165 2.95 11.38 25.45
N ASN A 166 4.06 11.31 24.70
CA ASN A 166 4.53 12.41 23.86
C ASN A 166 3.94 12.30 22.46
N ASN A 167 3.59 13.44 21.84
CA ASN A 167 2.86 13.45 20.58
C ASN A 167 3.51 14.37 19.54
N ALA A 168 3.63 13.88 18.32
CA ALA A 168 3.95 14.68 17.14
C ALA A 168 2.76 14.68 16.16
N SER A 169 2.66 15.72 15.34
CA SER A 169 1.61 15.81 14.32
C SER A 169 2.11 16.49 13.07
N ALA A 170 1.49 16.18 11.93
CA ALA A 170 1.89 16.71 10.64
C ALA A 170 0.69 16.89 9.70
N LEU A 171 0.85 17.78 8.73
CA LEU A 171 -0.05 17.90 7.58
C LEU A 171 0.66 17.46 6.31
N ALA A 172 -0.04 16.75 5.45
CA ALA A 172 0.49 16.30 4.18
C ALA A 172 -0.54 16.37 3.05
N LEU A 173 -0.03 16.59 1.84
CA LEU A 173 -0.78 16.55 0.60
C LEU A 173 -0.24 15.44 -0.30
N ASP A 174 -1.16 14.80 -1.03
CA ASP A 174 -0.80 13.91 -2.14
C ASP A 174 -1.42 14.45 -3.43
N VAL A 175 -0.72 14.26 -4.54
CA VAL A 175 -1.20 14.58 -5.89
C VAL A 175 -1.04 13.35 -6.76
N GLY A 176 -2.09 13.04 -7.52
CA GLY A 176 -2.13 11.88 -8.39
C GLY A 176 -2.54 12.25 -9.80
N LEU A 177 -1.99 11.56 -10.79
CA LEU A 177 -2.39 11.57 -12.18
C LEU A 177 -2.62 10.13 -12.64
N LEU A 178 -3.70 9.92 -13.41
CA LEU A 178 -4.00 8.63 -14.00
C LEU A 178 -4.46 8.79 -15.44
N HIS A 179 -3.78 8.09 -16.35
CA HIS A 179 -4.05 8.09 -17.77
C HIS A 179 -4.61 6.73 -18.22
N ARG A 180 -5.67 6.78 -19.01
CA ARG A 180 -6.40 5.68 -19.63
C ARG A 180 -6.27 5.86 -21.14
N PRO A 181 -5.22 5.30 -21.76
CA PRO A 181 -5.06 5.35 -23.21
C PRO A 181 -6.28 4.75 -23.92
N GLN A 182 -6.40 4.99 -25.23
CA GLN A 182 -7.46 4.38 -26.05
C GLN A 182 -7.50 2.85 -25.97
N ASN A 183 -6.38 2.21 -25.63
CA ASN A 183 -6.37 0.80 -25.29
C ASN A 183 -6.86 0.60 -23.85
N ASP A 184 -8.11 0.16 -23.70
CA ASP A 184 -8.76 -0.07 -22.41
C ASP A 184 -8.03 -1.06 -21.49
N ARG A 185 -7.11 -1.86 -22.02
CA ARG A 185 -6.28 -2.80 -21.23
C ARG A 185 -5.12 -2.14 -20.52
N ILE A 186 -4.75 -0.90 -20.89
CA ILE A 186 -3.59 -0.20 -20.34
C ILE A 186 -4.06 0.87 -19.35
N ARG A 187 -3.35 0.98 -18.23
CA ARG A 187 -3.42 2.16 -17.35
C ARG A 187 -2.00 2.62 -17.04
N VAL A 188 -1.84 3.93 -16.93
CA VAL A 188 -0.58 4.56 -16.52
C VAL A 188 -0.90 5.52 -15.39
N GLY A 189 -0.13 5.48 -14.31
CA GLY A 189 -0.32 6.33 -13.15
C GLY A 189 0.97 6.99 -12.72
N ALA A 190 0.86 8.17 -12.13
CA ALA A 190 1.93 8.84 -11.42
C ALA A 190 1.36 9.50 -10.16
N SER A 191 2.15 9.55 -9.10
CA SER A 191 1.74 10.20 -7.85
C SER A 191 2.93 10.79 -7.11
N ILE A 192 2.68 11.89 -6.42
CA ILE A 192 3.56 12.46 -5.40
C ILE A 192 2.80 12.37 -4.08
N LYS A 193 3.37 11.69 -3.08
CA LYS A 193 2.75 11.48 -1.78
C LYS A 193 3.58 12.12 -0.67
N ASN A 194 2.90 12.53 0.40
CA ASN A 194 3.49 13.01 1.64
C ASN A 194 4.23 14.35 1.50
N LEU A 195 3.77 15.24 0.61
CA LEU A 195 4.27 16.62 0.57
C LEU A 195 3.69 17.39 1.75
N GLY A 196 4.49 17.66 2.78
CA GLY A 196 3.95 18.15 4.03
C GLY A 196 4.98 18.74 4.98
N THR A 197 4.51 19.12 6.16
CA THR A 197 5.31 19.70 7.24
C THR A 197 4.85 19.14 8.58
N GLN A 198 5.79 19.00 9.50
CA GLN A 198 5.48 18.75 10.91
C GLN A 198 4.84 20.02 11.52
N LEU A 199 3.91 19.79 12.45
CA LEU A 199 3.20 20.82 13.21
C LEU A 199 3.59 20.82 14.69
N THR A 200 3.75 19.63 15.26
CA THR A 200 4.14 19.45 16.67
C THR A 200 5.20 18.37 16.80
N TYR A 201 5.98 18.44 17.86
CA TYR A 201 7.19 17.66 18.08
C TYR A 201 7.09 16.80 19.34
N PHE A 202 7.81 15.67 19.37
CA PHE A 202 7.85 14.78 20.54
C PHE A 202 8.60 15.38 21.74
N SER A 203 9.43 16.41 21.53
CA SER A 203 10.23 17.04 22.59
C SER A 203 10.28 18.55 22.43
N ASP A 204 10.62 19.23 23.52
CA ASP A 204 10.79 20.69 23.57
C ASP A 204 11.94 21.20 22.70
N SER A 205 12.81 20.31 22.21
CA SER A 205 13.89 20.68 21.29
C SER A 205 13.43 20.97 19.86
N GLU A 206 12.12 20.78 19.58
CA GLU A 206 11.48 21.04 18.27
C GLU A 206 12.25 20.43 17.08
N TYR A 207 12.74 19.20 17.26
CA TYR A 207 13.47 18.51 16.21
C TYR A 207 12.58 18.23 15.00
N ASP A 208 12.89 18.87 13.86
CA ASP A 208 12.11 18.77 12.63
C ASP A 208 12.34 17.43 11.90
N GLU A 209 11.29 16.61 11.91
CA GLU A 209 11.23 15.34 11.21
C GLU A 209 10.64 15.54 9.81
N THR A 210 11.48 15.32 8.81
CA THR A 210 11.02 15.37 7.42
C THR A 210 10.09 14.19 7.11
N LEU A 211 8.91 14.47 6.54
CA LEU A 211 7.98 13.46 6.07
C LEU A 211 8.58 12.64 4.90
N PRO A 212 8.17 11.37 4.74
CA PRO A 212 8.68 10.50 3.67
C PRO A 212 8.03 10.83 2.32
N LEU A 213 8.42 11.97 1.75
CA LEU A 213 8.02 12.40 0.41
C LEU A 213 8.33 11.30 -0.59
N THR A 214 7.33 10.88 -1.36
CA THR A 214 7.44 9.71 -2.22
C THR A 214 6.92 10.00 -3.62
N TYR A 215 7.75 9.78 -4.63
CA TYR A 215 7.34 9.80 -6.02
C TYR A 215 7.06 8.37 -6.48
N SER A 216 5.95 8.14 -7.18
CA SER A 216 5.64 6.83 -7.75
C SER A 216 5.18 6.98 -9.19
N GLY A 217 5.59 6.04 -10.04
CA GLY A 217 5.08 5.89 -11.41
C GLY A 217 4.75 4.42 -11.65
N GLY A 218 3.66 4.15 -12.36
CA GLY A 218 3.21 2.78 -12.59
C GLY A 218 2.52 2.58 -13.93
N ILE A 219 2.56 1.36 -14.43
CA ILE A 219 1.83 0.91 -15.62
C ILE A 219 1.21 -0.46 -15.36
N SER A 220 -0.01 -0.65 -15.83
CA SER A 220 -0.65 -1.97 -15.80
C SER A 220 -1.23 -2.36 -17.14
N TYR A 221 -1.27 -3.67 -17.37
CA TYR A 221 -1.83 -4.29 -18.55
C TYR A 221 -2.75 -5.44 -18.17
N ARG A 222 -3.98 -5.44 -18.72
CA ARG A 222 -4.95 -6.53 -18.57
C ARG A 222 -4.95 -7.46 -19.78
N PHE A 223 -4.61 -8.71 -19.56
CA PHE A 223 -4.64 -9.78 -20.56
C PHE A 223 -5.93 -10.59 -20.44
N ASP A 224 -6.61 -10.76 -21.57
CA ASP A 224 -7.68 -11.75 -21.71
C ASP A 224 -7.04 -13.11 -22.00
N LEU A 225 -7.26 -14.08 -21.12
CA LEU A 225 -6.74 -15.44 -21.28
C LEU A 225 -7.74 -16.26 -22.09
N LYS A 226 -7.24 -17.00 -23.09
CA LYS A 226 -8.08 -17.91 -23.87
C LYS A 226 -8.46 -19.09 -22.99
N ASN A 227 -9.75 -19.34 -22.84
CA ASN A 227 -10.24 -20.55 -22.21
C ASN A 227 -10.07 -21.69 -23.24
N GLY A 228 -9.03 -22.49 -23.07
CA GLY A 228 -8.70 -23.58 -23.99
C GLY A 228 -9.72 -24.70 -23.85
N ASN A 229 -10.72 -24.72 -24.73
CA ASN A 229 -11.62 -25.84 -24.99
C ASN A 229 -12.64 -26.19 -23.88
N SER A 230 -13.13 -25.22 -23.11
CA SER A 230 -14.19 -25.47 -22.12
C SER A 230 -15.46 -24.71 -22.50
N GLU A 231 -16.60 -25.41 -22.57
CA GLU A 231 -17.96 -24.85 -22.77
C GLU A 231 -18.41 -23.88 -21.65
N SER A 232 -17.53 -23.57 -20.68
CA SER A 232 -17.82 -22.60 -19.63
C SER A 232 -17.79 -21.17 -20.16
N ASP A 233 -18.85 -20.40 -19.91
CA ASP A 233 -18.96 -18.96 -20.23
C ASP A 233 -17.91 -18.06 -19.56
N PHE A 234 -17.15 -18.60 -18.59
CA PHE A 234 -16.13 -17.88 -17.85
C PHE A 234 -14.93 -17.50 -18.72
N LYS A 235 -14.53 -16.23 -18.66
CA LYS A 235 -13.34 -15.68 -19.34
C LYS A 235 -12.28 -15.28 -18.31
N PRO A 236 -11.22 -16.09 -18.12
CA PRO A 236 -10.14 -15.74 -17.20
C PRO A 236 -9.39 -14.50 -17.67
N THR A 237 -9.01 -13.65 -16.72
CA THR A 237 -8.25 -12.41 -16.97
C THR A 237 -7.02 -12.36 -16.07
N MET A 238 -5.93 -11.83 -16.59
CA MET A 238 -4.71 -11.55 -15.83
C MET A 238 -4.40 -10.07 -15.89
N LEU A 239 -4.24 -9.43 -14.74
CA LEU A 239 -3.70 -8.08 -14.61
C LEU A 239 -2.24 -8.20 -14.19
N VAL A 240 -1.37 -7.46 -14.86
CA VAL A 240 0.03 -7.26 -14.44
C VAL A 240 0.24 -5.78 -14.21
N SER A 241 0.81 -5.40 -13.06
CA SER A 241 1.20 -4.02 -12.73
C SER A 241 2.68 -3.95 -12.41
N LEU A 242 3.31 -2.90 -12.91
CA LEU A 242 4.71 -2.56 -12.67
C LEU A 242 4.76 -1.14 -12.15
N ASP A 243 5.34 -0.96 -10.97
CA ASP A 243 5.50 0.37 -10.37
C ASP A 243 6.97 0.59 -9.99
N ILE A 244 7.40 1.85 -10.04
CA ILE A 244 8.65 2.34 -9.48
C ILE A 244 8.30 3.39 -8.45
N THR A 245 8.86 3.26 -7.25
CA THR A 245 8.68 4.21 -6.16
C THR A 245 10.03 4.76 -5.72
N LEU A 246 10.09 6.06 -5.49
CA LEU A 246 11.26 6.83 -5.08
C LEU A 246 10.90 7.60 -3.79
N PRO A 247 11.05 6.98 -2.61
CA PRO A 247 10.93 7.68 -1.34
C PRO A 247 12.16 8.55 -1.09
N LYS A 248 11.99 9.72 -0.49
CA LYS A 248 13.10 10.52 0.04
C LYS A 248 13.75 9.75 1.20
N GLY A 249 15.07 9.71 1.25
CA GLY A 249 15.82 8.99 2.29
C GLY A 249 15.69 7.47 2.19
N SER A 250 15.63 6.94 0.97
CA SER A 250 15.61 5.50 0.68
C SER A 250 16.01 5.26 -0.79
N ASP A 251 16.37 4.02 -1.11
CA ASP A 251 16.58 3.61 -2.50
C ASP A 251 15.27 3.53 -3.29
N PHE A 252 15.41 3.51 -4.61
CA PHE A 252 14.27 3.25 -5.48
C PHE A 252 13.77 1.82 -5.29
N ILE A 253 12.46 1.67 -5.36
CA ILE A 253 11.79 0.39 -5.13
C ILE A 253 11.02 0.03 -6.39
N GLY A 254 11.42 -1.08 -7.02
CA GLY A 254 10.66 -1.71 -8.09
C GLY A 254 9.60 -2.64 -7.50
N LEU A 255 8.37 -2.54 -8.00
CA LEU A 255 7.24 -3.35 -7.56
C LEU A 255 6.63 -4.06 -8.77
N VAL A 256 6.42 -5.36 -8.64
CA VAL A 256 5.70 -6.18 -9.63
C VAL A 256 4.50 -6.80 -8.95
N GLY A 257 3.33 -6.66 -9.55
CA GLY A 257 2.08 -7.24 -9.06
C GLY A 257 1.36 -7.99 -10.18
N THR A 258 0.74 -9.12 -9.84
CA THR A 258 -0.11 -9.90 -10.75
C THR A 258 -1.39 -10.31 -10.06
N GLU A 259 -2.53 -10.14 -10.72
CA GLU A 259 -3.84 -10.60 -10.28
C GLU A 259 -4.47 -11.49 -11.37
N LEU A 260 -4.81 -12.73 -10.99
CA LEU A 260 -5.44 -13.73 -11.83
C LEU A 260 -6.88 -13.94 -11.39
N LYS A 261 -7.83 -13.63 -12.28
CA LYS A 261 -9.22 -14.03 -12.10
C LYS A 261 -9.36 -15.48 -12.56
N VAL A 262 -9.45 -16.40 -11.60
CA VAL A 262 -9.53 -17.86 -11.85
C VAL A 262 -10.97 -18.37 -11.87
N HIS A 263 -11.90 -17.59 -11.33
CA HIS A 263 -13.35 -17.82 -11.38
C HIS A 263 -14.07 -16.47 -11.31
N GLU A 264 -15.37 -16.41 -11.62
CA GLU A 264 -16.17 -15.17 -11.48
C GLU A 264 -16.09 -14.53 -10.10
N GLN A 265 -15.82 -15.36 -9.08
CA GLN A 265 -15.80 -14.97 -7.68
C GLN A 265 -14.40 -15.01 -7.05
N PHE A 266 -13.39 -15.58 -7.71
CA PHE A 266 -12.10 -15.86 -7.09
C PHE A 266 -10.93 -15.23 -7.84
N PHE A 267 -10.03 -14.64 -7.07
CA PHE A 267 -8.82 -13.97 -7.54
C PHE A 267 -7.62 -14.52 -6.79
N LEU A 268 -6.54 -14.82 -7.52
CA LEU A 268 -5.24 -15.15 -6.95
C LEU A 268 -4.28 -14.01 -7.26
N ARG A 269 -3.44 -13.65 -6.28
CA ARG A 269 -2.55 -12.51 -6.40
C ARG A 269 -1.14 -12.85 -5.95
N PHE A 270 -0.18 -12.28 -6.64
CA PHE A 270 1.23 -12.43 -6.37
C PHE A 270 1.93 -11.09 -6.58
N GLY A 271 2.96 -10.83 -5.79
CA GLY A 271 3.76 -9.64 -5.93
C GLY A 271 5.19 -9.85 -5.45
N TYR A 272 6.07 -8.98 -5.93
CA TYR A 272 7.44 -8.88 -5.49
C TYR A 272 7.86 -7.41 -5.39
N LYS A 273 8.59 -7.06 -4.34
CA LYS A 273 9.25 -5.75 -4.19
C LYS A 273 10.75 -5.90 -4.03
N THR A 274 11.51 -4.99 -4.65
CA THR A 274 12.98 -5.11 -4.74
C THR A 274 13.73 -4.71 -3.47
N ASN A 275 13.11 -3.92 -2.58
CA ASN A 275 13.75 -3.49 -1.32
C ASN A 275 13.76 -4.57 -0.23
N SER A 276 13.57 -5.83 -0.63
CA SER A 276 13.63 -7.00 0.24
C SER A 276 14.99 -7.21 0.90
N SER A 277 16.06 -6.62 0.32
CA SER A 277 17.41 -6.59 0.88
C SER A 277 17.49 -5.86 2.21
N ASP A 278 16.66 -4.84 2.43
CA ASP A 278 16.68 -4.01 3.63
C ASP A 278 16.21 -4.77 4.87
N TRP A 279 15.57 -5.92 4.67
CA TRP A 279 15.01 -6.78 5.72
C TRP A 279 15.84 -8.04 5.96
N LYS A 280 17.00 -8.17 5.30
CA LYS A 280 17.91 -9.29 5.50
C LYS A 280 18.61 -9.15 6.83
N THR A 281 18.47 -10.17 7.69
CA THR A 281 19.17 -10.20 8.99
C THR A 281 20.15 -11.36 9.10
N GLY A 282 20.42 -12.08 8.01
CA GLY A 282 21.33 -13.22 7.97
C GLY A 282 20.66 -14.59 8.18
N GLY A 283 19.33 -14.67 8.18
CA GLY A 283 18.57 -15.88 8.50
C GLY A 283 18.12 -16.73 7.31
N ASP A 284 17.42 -17.84 7.61
CA ASP A 284 17.04 -18.87 6.64
C ASP A 284 15.91 -18.43 5.68
N PHE A 285 15.20 -17.32 5.97
CA PHE A 285 14.03 -16.88 5.21
C PHE A 285 14.31 -15.73 4.23
N GLU A 286 15.57 -15.31 4.08
CA GLU A 286 15.97 -14.19 3.20
C GLU A 286 15.53 -14.37 1.74
N GLY A 287 15.56 -15.59 1.21
CA GLY A 287 15.20 -15.89 -0.18
C GLY A 287 13.74 -15.65 -0.53
N LEU A 288 12.87 -15.50 0.49
CA LEU A 288 11.44 -15.21 0.32
C LEU A 288 11.11 -13.73 0.56
N SER A 289 12.08 -12.95 1.04
CA SER A 289 11.87 -11.54 1.38
C SER A 289 11.32 -10.76 0.18
N GLY A 290 10.31 -9.93 0.42
CA GLY A 290 9.65 -9.11 -0.61
C GLY A 290 8.58 -9.84 -1.41
N LEU A 291 8.40 -11.15 -1.24
CA LEU A 291 7.28 -11.87 -1.84
C LEU A 291 5.98 -11.57 -1.11
N SER A 292 4.94 -11.34 -1.91
CA SER A 292 3.58 -11.11 -1.46
C SER A 292 2.64 -12.06 -2.19
N THR A 293 1.64 -12.59 -1.50
CA THR A 293 0.56 -13.35 -2.13
C THR A 293 -0.75 -13.13 -1.41
N GLY A 294 -1.85 -13.44 -2.07
CA GLY A 294 -3.16 -13.37 -1.46
C GLY A 294 -4.28 -13.85 -2.36
N VAL A 295 -5.46 -13.88 -1.77
CA VAL A 295 -6.69 -14.35 -2.38
C VAL A 295 -7.77 -13.29 -2.27
N GLY A 296 -8.60 -13.20 -3.29
CA GLY A 296 -9.78 -12.34 -3.32
C GLY A 296 -11.03 -13.17 -3.58
N PHE A 297 -12.09 -12.86 -2.84
CA PHE A 297 -13.40 -13.45 -3.00
C PHE A 297 -14.46 -12.37 -3.19
N ILE A 298 -15.29 -12.50 -4.22
CA ILE A 298 -16.38 -11.56 -4.50
C ILE A 298 -17.71 -12.32 -4.54
N ARG A 299 -18.70 -11.81 -3.81
CA ARG A 299 -20.08 -12.31 -3.86
C ARG A 299 -21.06 -11.15 -3.71
N LYS A 300 -21.82 -10.88 -4.78
CA LYS A 300 -22.77 -9.77 -4.85
C LYS A 300 -22.06 -8.44 -4.51
N SER A 301 -22.49 -7.78 -3.44
CA SER A 301 -21.93 -6.52 -2.94
C SER A 301 -20.73 -6.66 -2.02
N LEU A 302 -20.39 -7.88 -1.58
CA LEU A 302 -19.30 -8.12 -0.64
C LEU A 302 -18.04 -8.58 -1.38
N LYS A 303 -16.91 -7.95 -1.07
CA LYS A 303 -15.57 -8.41 -1.46
C LYS A 303 -14.75 -8.66 -0.19
N ILE A 304 -14.01 -9.75 -0.17
CA ILE A 304 -13.10 -10.13 0.91
C ILE A 304 -11.75 -10.40 0.27
N ASP A 305 -10.71 -9.72 0.75
CA ASP A 305 -9.34 -9.96 0.32
C ASP A 305 -8.50 -10.38 1.53
N TYR A 306 -7.63 -11.36 1.34
CA TYR A 306 -6.64 -11.77 2.35
C TYR A 306 -5.25 -11.76 1.71
N SER A 307 -4.26 -11.28 2.46
CA SER A 307 -2.87 -11.25 2.02
C SER A 307 -1.90 -11.74 3.09
N ILE A 308 -0.81 -12.32 2.62
CA ILE A 308 0.37 -12.68 3.40
C ILE A 308 1.62 -12.18 2.67
N ASN A 309 2.53 -11.58 3.41
CA ASN A 309 3.69 -10.89 2.87
C ASN A 309 4.91 -11.28 3.69
N SER A 310 5.97 -11.72 3.03
CA SER A 310 7.21 -12.09 3.68
C SER A 310 8.14 -10.89 3.77
N TYR A 311 8.59 -10.62 4.99
CA TYR A 311 9.64 -9.64 5.27
C TYR A 311 10.94 -10.35 5.67
N GLY A 312 11.18 -11.54 5.13
CA GLY A 312 12.32 -12.37 5.49
C GLY A 312 12.25 -12.77 6.96
N ASP A 313 13.31 -12.48 7.69
CA ASP A 313 13.51 -12.91 9.08
C ASP A 313 12.61 -12.17 10.08
N LEU A 314 12.10 -10.98 9.72
CA LEU A 314 11.07 -10.29 10.50
C LEU A 314 9.76 -11.08 10.56
N GLY A 315 9.57 -12.02 9.63
CA GLY A 315 8.42 -12.91 9.57
C GLY A 315 7.37 -12.47 8.55
N PHE A 316 6.11 -12.84 8.83
CA PHE A 316 5.00 -12.67 7.90
C PHE A 316 3.96 -11.68 8.42
N VAL A 317 3.56 -10.74 7.57
CA VAL A 317 2.45 -9.81 7.83
C VAL A 317 1.21 -10.28 7.13
N ASN A 318 0.12 -10.35 7.88
CA ASN A 318 -1.17 -10.82 7.41
C ASN A 318 -2.18 -9.68 7.42
N GLN A 319 -2.97 -9.57 6.35
CA GLN A 319 -4.05 -8.58 6.27
C GLN A 319 -5.35 -9.22 5.79
N VAL A 320 -6.46 -8.74 6.32
CA VAL A 320 -7.81 -9.03 5.83
C VAL A 320 -8.48 -7.71 5.48
N SER A 321 -8.98 -7.59 4.26
CA SER A 321 -9.82 -6.46 3.82
C SER A 321 -11.24 -6.91 3.54
N LEU A 322 -12.19 -6.10 3.97
CA LEU A 322 -13.63 -6.26 3.73
C LEU A 322 -14.13 -5.03 2.98
N LYS A 323 -14.78 -5.25 1.85
CA LYS A 323 -15.38 -4.17 1.04
C LYS A 323 -16.85 -4.44 0.81
N TYR A 324 -17.68 -3.44 1.05
CA TYR A 324 -19.11 -3.51 0.87
C TYR A 324 -19.60 -2.42 -0.08
N LEU A 325 -20.26 -2.84 -1.15
CA LEU A 325 -20.85 -2.00 -2.18
C LEU A 325 -22.35 -1.79 -1.91
N PHE A 326 -22.76 -0.55 -1.65
CA PHE A 326 -24.15 -0.17 -1.44
C PHE A 326 -24.89 -0.09 -2.79
#